data_AF-A0A9E3BM17-F1
#
_entry.id   AF-A0A9E3BM17-F1
#
_cell.length_a   1.000
_cell.length_b   1.000
_cell.length_c   1.000
_cell.angle_alpha   90.00
_cell.angle_beta   90.00
_cell.angle_gamma   90.00
#
_symmetry.space_group_name_H-M   'P 1'
#
loop_
_entity.id
_entity.type
_entity.pdbx_description
1 polymer ?
#
loop_
_entity_poly.entity_id
_entity_poly.type
_entity_poly.pdbx_seq_one_letter_code
_entity_poly.pdbx_strand_id
1 'polypeptide(L)'
;MEQPRAFRARLTSVSLPALTLVRAQEKATRAAHMTVPPQQVLISFVTGQTSQLLLDGVTLPPGELFFHGAAESFHQRTLAAARWGLIRLTPATLAEYSAAITKPPSVPWSRRGVAKPCVRGGWTV
;
A
#
# COMPACT_ATOMS: atom_id res chain seq x y z
N MET A 1 -25.98 23.38 2.32
CA MET A 1 -24.67 23.97 2.68
C MET A 1 -24.07 23.10 3.76
N GLU A 2 -23.15 22.20 3.42
CA GLU A 2 -22.48 21.34 4.40
C GLU A 2 -21.52 22.18 5.25
N GLN A 3 -21.63 22.09 6.57
CA GLN A 3 -20.71 22.78 7.48
C GLN A 3 -19.32 22.12 7.41
N PRO A 4 -18.22 22.89 7.42
CA PRO A 4 -16.88 22.33 7.44
C PRO A 4 -16.67 21.51 8.72
N ARG A 5 -16.47 20.19 8.56
CA ARG A 5 -16.13 19.29 9.68
C ARG A 5 -14.64 19.36 9.97
N ALA A 6 -14.28 19.32 11.24
CA ALA A 6 -12.88 19.23 11.67
C ALA A 6 -12.23 17.96 11.09
N PHE A 7 -11.18 18.12 10.28
CA PHE A 7 -10.43 17.00 9.75
C PHE A 7 -9.63 16.32 10.86
N ARG A 8 -9.88 15.01 11.05
CA ARG A 8 -9.10 14.16 11.95
C ARG A 8 -8.69 12.91 11.21
N ALA A 9 -7.40 12.62 11.24
CA ALA A 9 -6.82 11.44 10.63
C ALA A 9 -5.85 10.74 11.59
N ARG A 10 -5.67 9.44 11.39
CA ARG A 10 -4.60 8.65 11.98
C ARG A 10 -3.86 7.94 10.86
N LEU A 11 -2.55 8.15 10.81
CA LEU A 11 -1.65 7.42 9.95
C LEU A 11 -0.84 6.44 10.79
N THR A 12 -0.71 5.21 10.34
CA THR A 12 0.17 4.20 10.93
C THR A 12 1.05 3.65 9.82
N SER A 13 2.36 3.63 10.07
CA SER A 13 3.35 3.17 9.11
C SER A 13 4.19 2.06 9.71
N VAL A 14 4.50 1.05 8.91
CA VAL A 14 5.42 -0.03 9.23
C VAL A 14 6.44 -0.13 8.11
N SER A 15 7.71 0.02 8.44
CA SER A 15 8.82 -0.18 7.50
C SER A 15 9.34 -1.61 7.65
N LEU A 16 9.24 -2.38 6.57
CA LEU A 16 9.88 -3.69 6.41
C LEU A 16 11.14 -3.51 5.53
N PRO A 17 12.08 -4.48 5.52
CA PRO A 17 13.32 -4.35 4.76
C PRO A 17 13.14 -4.01 3.28
N ALA A 18 12.08 -4.52 2.64
CA ALA A 18 11.84 -4.37 1.20
C ALA A 18 10.65 -3.47 0.84
N LEU A 19 9.79 -3.13 1.81
CA LEU A 19 8.59 -2.34 1.56
C LEU A 19 8.15 -1.56 2.80
N THR A 20 7.36 -0.51 2.59
CA THR A 20 6.63 0.20 3.65
C THR A 20 5.14 -0.07 3.50
N LEU A 21 4.47 -0.38 4.61
CA LEU A 21 3.02 -0.44 4.70
C LEU A 21 2.52 0.79 5.41
N VAL A 22 1.54 1.45 4.82
CA VAL A 22 0.86 2.60 5.41
C VAL A 22 -0.62 2.26 5.55
N ARG A 23 -1.20 2.65 6.68
CA ARG A 23 -2.63 2.59 6.93
C ARG A 23 -3.11 3.94 7.42
N ALA A 24 -4.10 4.48 6.73
CA ALA A 24 -4.75 5.73 7.09
C ALA A 24 -6.20 5.49 7.52
N GLN A 25 -6.63 6.27 8.50
CA GLN A 25 -8.01 6.33 8.96
C GLN A 25 -8.41 7.80 9.04
N GLU A 26 -9.39 8.20 8.26
CA GLU A 26 -9.88 9.58 8.16
C GLU A 26 -11.33 9.65 8.61
N LYS A 27 -11.67 10.72 9.33
CA LYS A 27 -13.04 10.96 9.82
C LYS A 27 -13.84 11.97 8.98
N ALA A 28 -13.21 12.57 7.97
CA ALA A 28 -13.83 13.57 7.11
C ALA A 28 -13.28 13.48 5.69
N THR A 29 -14.04 14.02 4.76
CA THR A 29 -13.69 14.23 3.35
C THR A 29 -12.41 15.04 3.23
N ARG A 30 -11.53 14.64 2.31
CA ARG A 30 -10.28 15.32 1.99
C ARG A 30 -9.99 15.14 0.51
N ALA A 31 -9.36 16.14 -0.10
CA ALA A 31 -8.65 16.00 -1.37
C ALA A 31 -7.16 16.21 -1.13
N ALA A 32 -6.32 15.45 -1.81
CA ALA A 32 -4.87 15.58 -1.79
C ALA A 32 -4.31 15.35 -3.19
N HIS A 33 -3.30 16.14 -3.56
CA HIS A 33 -2.43 15.88 -4.68
C HIS A 33 -1.19 15.17 -4.16
N MET A 34 -0.82 14.04 -4.76
CA MET A 34 0.31 13.23 -4.34
C MET A 34 1.23 12.94 -5.50
N THR A 35 2.52 12.88 -5.22
CA THR A 35 3.55 12.53 -6.20
C THR A 35 4.33 11.34 -5.67
N VAL A 36 4.43 10.30 -6.49
CA VAL A 36 5.24 9.11 -6.20
C VAL A 36 6.72 9.45 -6.37
N PRO A 37 7.59 9.16 -5.39
CA PRO A 37 9.02 9.34 -5.57
C PRO A 37 9.56 8.56 -6.79
N PRO A 38 10.51 9.08 -7.57
CA PRO A 38 10.94 8.45 -8.83
C PRO A 38 11.57 7.05 -8.67
N GLN A 39 11.98 6.66 -7.45
CA GLN A 39 12.57 5.36 -7.15
C GLN A 39 11.56 4.37 -6.55
N GLN A 40 10.29 4.74 -6.50
CA GLN A 40 9.25 3.98 -5.82
C GLN A 40 8.04 3.77 -6.71
N VAL A 41 7.29 2.73 -6.39
CA VAL A 41 5.94 2.48 -6.89
C VAL A 41 5.02 2.35 -5.68
N LEU A 42 3.76 2.75 -5.85
CA LEU A 42 2.75 2.67 -4.80
C LEU A 42 1.61 1.74 -5.22
N ILE A 43 1.05 1.02 -4.26
CA ILE A 43 -0.19 0.27 -4.43
C ILE A 43 -1.18 0.81 -3.40
N SER A 44 -2.25 1.44 -3.86
CA SER A 44 -3.32 1.98 -3.03
C SER A 44 -4.49 1.00 -2.96
N PHE A 45 -5.14 0.92 -1.80
CA PHE A 45 -6.29 0.03 -1.58
C PHE A 45 -7.14 0.55 -0.42
N VAL A 46 -8.43 0.20 -0.42
CA VAL A 46 -9.30 0.49 0.73
C VAL A 46 -9.24 -0.65 1.75
N THR A 47 -9.31 -0.30 3.04
CA THR A 47 -9.26 -1.27 4.15
C THR A 47 -10.56 -1.33 4.95
N GLY A 48 -11.52 -0.46 4.65
CA GLY A 48 -12.87 -0.49 5.22
C GLY A 48 -13.89 -0.91 4.17
N GLN A 49 -14.82 -1.80 4.53
CA GLN A 49 -15.86 -2.32 3.63
C GLN A 49 -16.80 -1.23 3.08
N THR A 50 -16.94 -0.12 3.80
CA THR A 50 -17.75 1.04 3.39
C THR A 50 -16.91 2.22 2.90
N SER A 51 -15.58 2.07 2.84
CA SER A 51 -14.67 3.14 2.42
C SER A 51 -14.57 3.17 0.90
N GLN A 52 -14.48 4.39 0.37
CA GLN A 52 -14.22 4.64 -1.05
C GLN A 52 -13.07 5.62 -1.18
N LEU A 53 -12.17 5.34 -2.12
CA LEU A 53 -11.16 6.27 -2.58
C LEU A 53 -11.47 6.67 -4.02
N LEU A 54 -11.35 7.96 -4.32
CA LEU A 54 -11.33 8.44 -5.70
C LEU A 54 -9.88 8.75 -6.06
N LEU A 55 -9.38 8.14 -7.12
CA LEU A 55 -8.03 8.31 -7.67
C LEU A 55 -8.17 8.83 -9.09
N ASP A 56 -7.80 10.09 -9.35
CA ASP A 56 -7.99 10.79 -10.63
C ASP A 56 -9.42 10.66 -11.20
N GLY A 57 -10.41 10.69 -10.30
CA GLY A 57 -11.83 10.54 -10.65
C GLY A 57 -12.31 9.08 -10.76
N VAL A 58 -11.42 8.09 -10.72
CA VAL A 58 -11.76 6.67 -10.71
C VAL A 58 -12.04 6.22 -9.27
N THR A 59 -13.20 5.60 -9.04
CA THR A 59 -13.54 5.04 -7.73
C THR A 59 -12.84 3.70 -7.54
N LEU A 60 -12.09 3.57 -6.44
CA LEU A 60 -11.47 2.33 -6.00
C LEU A 60 -12.33 1.66 -4.93
N PRO A 61 -13.04 0.56 -5.25
CA PRO A 61 -13.89 -0.15 -4.31
C PRO A 61 -13.09 -1.10 -3.39
N PRO A 62 -13.73 -1.62 -2.33
CA PRO A 62 -13.17 -2.70 -1.51
C PRO A 62 -12.80 -3.94 -2.31
N GLY A 63 -11.61 -4.49 -2.03
CA GLY A 63 -11.06 -5.67 -2.70
C GLY A 63 -10.17 -5.35 -3.91
N GLU A 64 -10.27 -4.14 -4.46
CA GLU A 64 -9.46 -3.72 -5.60
C GLU A 64 -8.17 -3.02 -5.19
N LEU A 65 -7.18 -3.09 -6.07
CA LEU A 65 -5.88 -2.45 -5.94
C LEU A 65 -5.69 -1.42 -7.06
N PHE A 66 -5.11 -0.27 -6.73
CA PHE A 66 -4.69 0.72 -7.72
C PHE A 66 -3.18 0.86 -7.69
N PHE A 67 -2.55 0.71 -8.85
CA PHE A 67 -1.11 0.82 -9.00
C PHE A 67 -0.73 2.24 -9.43
N HIS A 68 0.32 2.79 -8.82
CA HIS A 68 0.92 4.07 -9.19
C HIS A 68 2.38 3.86 -9.60
N GLY A 69 2.72 4.36 -10.79
CA GLY A 69 4.05 4.33 -11.35
C GLY A 69 5.02 5.28 -10.66
N ALA A 70 6.31 5.07 -10.94
CA ALA A 70 7.36 5.97 -10.49
C ALA A 70 7.18 7.38 -11.09
N ALA A 71 7.39 8.41 -10.26
CA ALA A 71 7.21 9.83 -10.63
C ALA A 71 5.77 10.21 -11.04
N GLU A 72 4.80 9.30 -10.94
CA GLU A 72 3.39 9.60 -11.19
C GLU A 72 2.90 10.64 -10.19
N SER A 73 2.08 11.57 -10.66
CA SER A 73 1.31 12.47 -9.80
C SER A 73 -0.17 12.21 -10.02
N PHE A 74 -0.91 12.14 -8.92
CA PHE A 74 -2.33 11.78 -8.92
C PHE A 74 -3.10 12.55 -7.85
N HIS A 75 -4.39 12.72 -8.10
CA HIS A 75 -5.33 13.27 -7.13
C HIS A 75 -6.01 12.15 -6.38
N GLN A 76 -5.98 12.20 -5.05
CA GLN A 76 -6.75 11.32 -4.19
C GLN A 76 -7.83 12.12 -3.45
N ARG A 77 -9.04 11.60 -3.43
CA ARG A 77 -10.15 12.15 -2.65
C ARG A 77 -10.85 11.08 -1.82
N THR A 78 -11.18 11.41 -0.58
CA THR A 78 -12.12 10.66 0.26
C THR A 78 -13.46 11.41 0.27
N LEU A 79 -14.57 10.69 0.14
CA LEU A 79 -15.91 11.30 0.10
C LEU A 79 -16.59 11.37 1.48
N ALA A 80 -16.11 10.56 2.42
CA ALA A 80 -16.60 10.49 3.79
C ALA A 80 -15.48 9.98 4.71
N ALA A 81 -15.81 9.55 5.92
CA ALA A 81 -14.89 8.79 6.75
C ALA A 81 -14.40 7.56 5.97
N ALA A 82 -13.07 7.40 5.87
CA ALA A 82 -12.46 6.42 5.01
C ALA A 82 -11.28 5.74 5.70
N ARG A 83 -11.09 4.46 5.42
CA ARG A 83 -9.93 3.67 5.83
C ARG A 83 -9.27 3.14 4.57
N TRP A 84 -8.01 3.47 4.39
CA TRP A 84 -7.25 3.08 3.22
C TRP A 84 -5.83 2.69 3.60
N GLY A 85 -5.18 1.99 2.70
CA GLY A 85 -3.82 1.51 2.84
C GLY A 85 -3.00 1.81 1.60
N LEU A 86 -1.69 1.82 1.80
CA LEU A 86 -0.72 2.00 0.74
C LEU A 86 0.48 1.10 0.98
N ILE A 87 0.89 0.37 -0.05
CA ILE A 87 2.15 -0.37 -0.09
C ILE A 87 3.12 0.45 -0.92
N ARG A 88 4.34 0.65 -0.40
CA ARG A 88 5.40 1.37 -1.08
C ARG A 88 6.63 0.51 -1.16
N LEU A 89 7.19 0.37 -2.35
CA LEU A 89 8.36 -0.45 -2.63
C LEU A 89 9.09 0.08 -3.86
N THR A 90 10.28 -0.45 -4.16
CA THR A 90 11.00 -0.09 -5.39
C THR A 90 10.47 -0.90 -6.58
N PRO A 91 10.59 -0.41 -7.82
CA PRO A 91 10.28 -1.19 -9.02
C PRO A 91 11.04 -2.53 -9.05
N ALA A 92 12.31 -2.54 -8.62
CA ALA A 92 13.13 -3.74 -8.56
C ALA A 92 12.56 -4.80 -7.59
N THR A 93 12.11 -4.37 -6.41
CA THR A 93 11.47 -5.26 -5.42
C THR A 93 10.16 -5.83 -5.97
N LEU A 94 9.35 -5.00 -6.64
CA LEU A 94 8.11 -5.45 -7.25
C LEU A 94 8.37 -6.50 -8.34
N ALA A 95 9.38 -6.28 -9.18
CA ALA A 95 9.80 -7.22 -10.21
C ALA A 95 10.34 -8.54 -9.63
N GLU A 96 11.09 -8.48 -8.54
CA GLU A 96 11.58 -9.67 -7.84
C GLU A 96 10.42 -10.51 -7.29
N TYR A 97 9.46 -9.87 -6.62
CA TYR A 97 8.29 -10.55 -6.08
C TYR A 97 7.35 -11.08 -7.16
N SER A 98 7.13 -10.32 -8.24
CA SER A 98 6.32 -10.81 -9.35
C SER A 98 6.95 -12.02 -10.03
N ALA A 99 8.28 -12.03 -10.21
CA ALA A 99 9.01 -13.17 -10.73
C ALA A 99 8.94 -14.39 -9.81
N ALA A 100 8.97 -14.19 -8.49
CA ALA A 100 8.84 -15.29 -7.52
C ALA A 100 7.44 -15.95 -7.55
N ILE A 101 6.39 -15.17 -7.81
CA ILE A 101 4.99 -15.65 -7.86
C ILE A 101 4.66 -16.28 -9.21
N THR A 102 5.19 -15.74 -10.30
CA THR A 102 4.88 -16.20 -11.67
C THR A 102 5.66 -17.45 -12.09
N LYS A 103 6.81 -17.72 -11.45
CA LYS A 103 7.53 -18.98 -11.65
C LYS A 103 6.73 -20.11 -11.01
N PRO A 104 6.54 -21.25 -11.70
CA PRO A 104 5.96 -22.43 -11.07
C PRO A 104 6.79 -22.77 -9.83
N PRO A 105 6.13 -23.09 -8.69
CA PRO A 105 6.86 -23.32 -7.46
C PRO A 105 7.79 -24.52 -7.68
N SER A 106 9.09 -24.31 -7.46
CA SER A 106 10.11 -25.36 -7.57
C SER A 106 9.96 -26.43 -6.48
N VAL A 107 9.06 -26.22 -5.53
CA VAL A 107 8.68 -27.16 -4.48
C VAL A 107 7.15 -27.24 -4.39
N PRO A 108 6.56 -28.45 -4.31
CA PRO A 108 5.10 -28.58 -4.16
C PRO A 108 4.63 -27.87 -2.89
N TRP A 109 3.53 -27.13 -3.01
CA TRP A 109 2.87 -26.31 -1.97
C TRP A 109 2.45 -27.08 -0.70
N SER A 110 2.65 -28.40 -0.67
CA SER A 110 2.25 -29.30 0.40
C SER A 110 3.06 -29.20 1.71
N ARG A 111 4.06 -28.32 1.81
CA ARG A 111 4.73 -28.03 3.09
C ARG A 111 4.21 -26.74 3.71
N ARG A 112 3.29 -26.88 4.68
CA ARG A 112 3.18 -25.89 5.77
C ARG A 112 4.52 -25.86 6.50
N GLY A 113 5.30 -24.82 6.28
CA GLY A 113 6.55 -24.57 6.98
C GLY A 113 6.65 -23.11 7.37
N VAL A 114 6.98 -22.85 8.63
CA VAL A 114 7.46 -21.53 9.05
C VAL A 114 8.81 -21.33 8.37
N ALA A 115 8.92 -20.32 7.50
CA ALA A 115 10.22 -19.88 7.02
C ALA A 115 11.01 -19.36 8.24
N LYS A 116 12.03 -20.10 8.67
CA LYS A 116 12.99 -19.57 9.65
C LYS A 116 13.78 -18.45 8.99
N PRO A 117 14.01 -17.31 9.68
CA PRO A 117 14.83 -16.25 9.14
C PRO A 117 16.21 -16.82 8.77
N CYS A 118 16.68 -16.47 7.58
CA CYS A 118 18.04 -16.76 7.16
C CYS A 118 18.97 -15.90 8.05
N VAL A 119 19.51 -16.50 9.11
CA VAL A 119 20.56 -15.86 9.91
C VAL A 119 21.85 -15.97 9.09
N ARG A 120 22.20 -14.92 8.35
CA ARG A 120 23.55 -14.77 7.79
C ARG A 120 24.44 -14.15 8.86
N GLY A 121 25.49 -14.89 9.23
CA GLY A 121 26.73 -14.33 9.78
C GLY A 121 26.67 -13.95 11.26
N GLY A 122 27.45 -14.65 12.06
CA GLY A 122 27.68 -14.35 13.47
C GLY A 122 28.35 -13.00 13.66
N TRP A 123 27.92 -12.30 14.72
CA TRP A 123 28.70 -11.27 15.37
C TRP A 123 29.39 -11.92 16.55
N THR A 124 30.72 -12.00 16.49
CA THR A 124 31.55 -12.24 17.68
C THR A 124 31.52 -10.97 18.53
N VAL A 125 31.48 -11.18 19.84
CA VAL A 125 31.32 -10.22 20.95
C VAL A 125 32.28 -9.03 20.86
#